data_AF-A0A7J7GAM7-F1
#
_entry.id   AF-A0A7J7GAM7-F1
#
_cell.length_a   1.000
_cell.length_b   1.000
_cell.length_c   1.000
_cell.angle_alpha   90.00
_cell.angle_beta   90.00
_cell.angle_gamma   90.00
#
_symmetry.space_group_name_H-M   'P 1'
#
loop_
_entity.id
_entity.type
_entity.pdbx_description
1 polymer ?
#
loop_
_entity_poly.entity_id
_entity_poly.type
_entity_poly.pdbx_seq_one_letter_code
_entity_poly.pdbx_strand_id
1 'polypeptide(L)'
;MEPRSQHQRRLRDEAISLITPRHCNHGSQCSNVKLYRSRYISKCTSKVMGLDNFPLISQKTHANFRLCNVSGYTTNLLEIRAEDPSLHVLFIPGNPAVGHISQTEKNWEHGRLFSLEEQIDHKIDFIKHELQNSEVPIILVIYCIGLYPFLAVNTESSKQATIKRLATSPILSAAVSSVVGLLGLLPTRASRFLVTKSVGKSWSTTAVDALCTHVLQYHVIRNVLFLAMTEFKKLSETPDWTFMRGKQSRIAFLFGVGDHWGPLQMFDEISKNVPDVALAIEREGHSHAFSCTKAGSLWVAQHVASLIKNWKTSSS
;
A
#
# COMPACT_ATOMS: atom_id res chain seq x y z
N MET A 1 15.51 29.04 -3.82
CA MET A 1 14.27 28.26 -3.67
C MET A 1 13.80 27.88 -5.06
N GLU A 2 13.90 26.61 -5.43
CA GLU A 2 13.41 26.14 -6.73
C GLU A 2 11.88 25.99 -6.65
N PRO A 3 11.10 26.49 -7.64
CA PRO A 3 9.64 26.43 -7.58
C PRO A 3 9.14 24.97 -7.57
N ARG A 4 8.17 24.66 -6.69
CA ARG A 4 7.64 23.30 -6.41
C ARG A 4 7.23 22.50 -7.66
N SER A 5 6.84 23.16 -8.76
CA SER A 5 6.48 22.51 -10.03
C SER A 5 7.67 21.97 -10.83
N GLN A 6 8.89 22.41 -10.51
CA GLN A 6 10.13 21.99 -11.15
C GLN A 6 10.70 20.75 -10.48
N HIS A 7 10.56 20.65 -9.15
CA HIS A 7 10.91 19.45 -8.38
C HIS A 7 10.01 18.26 -8.73
N GLN A 8 8.70 18.47 -8.85
CA GLN A 8 7.74 17.42 -9.24
C GLN A 8 7.96 16.92 -10.67
N ARG A 9 8.35 17.80 -11.60
CA ARG A 9 8.75 17.40 -12.96
C ARG A 9 10.02 16.56 -12.93
N ARG A 10 11.02 16.95 -12.14
CA ARG A 10 12.29 16.22 -12.00
C ARG A 10 12.09 14.80 -11.45
N LEU A 11 11.23 14.62 -10.44
CA LEU A 11 10.89 13.30 -9.89
C LEU A 11 10.09 12.44 -10.87
N ARG A 12 9.17 13.05 -11.64
CA ARG A 12 8.44 12.38 -12.72
C ARG A 12 9.39 11.88 -13.81
N ASP A 13 10.32 12.73 -14.23
CA ASP A 13 11.29 12.40 -15.29
C ASP A 13 12.30 11.33 -14.82
N GLU A 14 12.72 11.36 -13.55
CA GLU A 14 13.53 10.29 -12.94
C GLU A 14 12.75 8.97 -12.85
N ALA A 15 11.48 9.00 -12.44
CA ALA A 15 10.64 7.80 -12.42
C ALA A 15 10.40 7.23 -13.82
N ILE A 16 10.23 8.08 -14.84
CA ILE A 16 10.10 7.66 -16.24
C ILE A 16 11.40 7.01 -16.74
N SER A 17 12.57 7.56 -16.38
CA SER A 17 13.88 7.02 -16.75
C SER A 17 14.18 5.62 -16.19
N LEU A 18 13.48 5.24 -15.11
CA LEU A 18 13.55 3.91 -14.50
C LEU A 18 12.69 2.87 -15.24
N ILE A 19 11.80 3.30 -16.15
CA ILE A 19 10.83 2.43 -16.82
C ILE A 19 11.15 2.27 -18.32
N THR A 20 11.98 3.14 -18.91
CA THR A 20 12.44 3.02 -20.30
C THR A 20 13.69 2.13 -20.41
N PRO A 21 13.73 1.15 -21.35
CA PRO A 21 14.95 0.40 -21.62
C PRO A 21 16.03 1.34 -22.14
N ARG A 22 17.21 1.36 -21.51
CA ARG A 22 18.37 2.03 -22.11
C ARG A 22 18.85 1.20 -23.30
N HIS A 23 18.67 1.71 -24.52
CA HIS A 23 19.48 1.28 -25.65
C HIS A 23 20.90 1.82 -25.44
N CYS A 24 21.82 0.94 -25.05
CA CYS A 24 23.24 1.25 -25.04
C CYS A 24 23.76 1.18 -26.48
N ASN A 25 23.78 2.30 -27.19
CA ASN A 25 24.63 2.42 -28.38
C ASN A 25 26.08 2.57 -27.94
N HIS A 26 26.95 1.71 -28.47
CA HIS A 26 28.39 1.80 -28.29
C HIS A 26 28.91 3.16 -28.77
N GLY A 27 29.51 3.92 -27.86
CA GLY A 27 30.27 5.13 -28.18
C GLY A 27 29.56 6.44 -27.82
N SER A 28 29.52 6.80 -26.54
CA SER A 28 29.57 8.20 -26.11
C SER A 28 29.80 8.30 -24.60
N GLN A 29 30.77 9.12 -24.21
CA GLN A 29 31.15 9.39 -22.81
C GLN A 29 29.97 9.99 -22.04
N CYS A 30 29.51 9.30 -20.99
CA CYS A 30 28.57 9.88 -20.03
C CYS A 30 29.30 10.82 -19.06
N SER A 31 28.90 12.09 -19.08
CA SER A 31 29.30 13.12 -18.13
C SER A 31 28.91 12.73 -16.69
N ASN A 32 29.88 12.83 -15.77
CA ASN A 32 29.71 12.55 -14.34
C ASN A 32 28.75 13.56 -13.68
N VAL A 33 27.49 13.17 -13.49
CA VAL A 33 26.61 13.81 -12.51
C VAL A 33 26.98 13.25 -11.14
N LYS A 34 27.57 14.08 -10.27
CA LYS A 34 27.84 13.74 -8.87
C LYS A 34 26.52 13.52 -8.13
N LEU A 35 26.07 12.27 -8.05
CA LEU A 35 25.03 11.83 -7.13
C LEU A 35 25.59 11.91 -5.70
N TYR A 36 24.97 12.74 -4.87
CA TYR A 36 25.24 12.85 -3.44
C TYR A 36 24.80 11.54 -2.76
N ARG A 37 25.67 10.52 -2.75
CA ARG A 37 25.45 9.25 -2.08
C ARG A 37 25.62 9.44 -0.57
N SER A 38 24.53 9.70 0.14
CA SER A 38 24.47 9.42 1.58
C SER A 38 24.46 7.90 1.76
N ARG A 39 25.50 7.35 2.38
CA ARG A 39 25.57 5.92 2.76
C ARG A 39 24.66 5.72 3.98
N TYR A 40 23.37 5.50 3.74
CA TYR A 40 22.44 5.13 4.80
C TYR A 40 22.54 3.62 5.06
N ILE A 41 22.88 3.23 6.29
CA ILE A 41 22.94 1.82 6.71
C ILE A 41 21.55 1.44 7.24
N SER A 42 20.83 0.54 6.56
CA SER A 42 19.56 0.02 7.08
C SER A 42 19.83 -0.85 8.31
N LYS A 43 19.11 -0.57 9.41
CA LYS A 43 19.16 -1.38 10.64
C LYS A 43 18.01 -2.37 10.61
N CYS A 44 18.30 -3.67 10.53
CA CYS A 44 17.28 -4.71 10.49
C CYS A 44 17.41 -5.69 11.66
N THR A 45 16.28 -6.14 12.19
CA THR A 45 16.16 -7.26 13.13
C THR A 45 15.36 -8.38 12.49
N SER A 46 15.91 -9.59 12.44
CA SER A 46 15.26 -10.77 11.85
C SER A 46 14.59 -11.64 12.91
N LYS A 47 13.45 -12.26 12.53
CA LYS A 47 12.77 -13.29 13.31
C LYS A 47 12.22 -14.33 12.33
N VAL A 48 12.49 -15.61 12.57
CA VAL A 48 11.85 -16.70 11.81
C VAL A 48 10.43 -16.85 12.33
N MET A 49 9.42 -16.75 11.46
CA MET A 49 8.04 -16.98 11.86
C MET A 49 7.79 -18.49 12.02
N GLY A 50 7.16 -18.88 13.14
CA GLY A 50 6.73 -20.26 13.38
C GLY A 50 5.58 -20.67 12.45
N LEU A 51 5.48 -21.96 12.15
CA LEU A 51 4.55 -22.57 11.19
C LEU A 51 3.07 -22.57 11.64
N ASP A 52 2.75 -22.05 12.83
CA ASP A 52 1.57 -22.46 13.58
C ASP A 52 0.20 -21.96 13.06
N ASN A 53 0.10 -21.30 11.91
CA ASN A 53 -1.21 -20.85 11.38
C ASN A 53 -1.36 -20.71 9.85
N PHE A 54 -0.41 -21.19 9.04
CA PHE A 54 -0.49 -21.05 7.57
C PHE A 54 -0.66 -22.40 6.85
N PRO A 55 -1.89 -22.93 6.73
CA PRO A 55 -2.14 -24.21 6.06
C PRO A 55 -1.86 -24.19 4.54
N LEU A 56 -1.51 -23.03 3.96
CA LEU A 56 -1.25 -22.85 2.52
C LEU A 56 0.23 -22.79 2.16
N ILE A 57 1.13 -22.68 3.14
CA ILE A 57 2.58 -22.69 2.92
C ILE A 57 3.04 -24.11 3.29
N SER A 58 3.66 -24.81 2.34
CA SER A 58 4.31 -26.10 2.60
C SER A 58 5.14 -26.01 3.88
N GLN A 59 5.11 -27.06 4.73
CA GLN A 59 5.89 -27.11 5.97
C GLN A 59 7.41 -26.91 5.75
N LYS A 60 7.89 -26.95 4.49
CA LYS A 60 9.29 -26.75 4.09
C LYS A 60 9.64 -25.32 3.68
N THR A 61 8.68 -24.45 3.36
CA THR A 61 8.98 -23.07 2.91
C THR A 61 9.08 -22.12 4.10
N HIS A 62 10.31 -21.75 4.46
CA HIS A 62 10.57 -20.78 5.52
C HIS A 62 10.20 -19.37 5.07
N ALA A 63 9.19 -18.78 5.70
CA ALA A 63 8.94 -17.35 5.61
C ALA A 63 9.85 -16.61 6.59
N ASN A 64 10.67 -15.69 6.09
CA ASN A 64 11.56 -14.86 6.90
C ASN A 64 10.88 -13.52 7.15
N PHE A 65 10.73 -13.16 8.43
CA PHE A 65 10.22 -11.86 8.81
C PHE A 65 11.37 -10.98 9.29
N ARG A 66 11.49 -9.79 8.72
CA ARG A 66 12.49 -8.79 9.09
C ARG A 66 11.80 -7.47 9.36
N LEU A 67 12.10 -6.90 10.52
CA LEU A 67 11.76 -5.51 10.81
C LEU A 67 12.97 -4.64 10.52
N CYS A 68 12.83 -3.73 9.57
CA CYS A 68 13.91 -2.89 9.07
C CYS A 68 13.59 -1.41 9.26
N ASN A 69 14.62 -0.61 9.49
CA ASN A 69 14.55 0.83 9.31
C ASN A 69 15.02 1.19 7.90
N VAL A 70 14.13 1.80 7.12
CA VAL A 70 14.39 2.21 5.75
C VAL A 70 14.06 3.70 5.63
N SER A 71 15.06 4.52 5.29
CA SER A 71 14.95 5.99 5.25
C SER A 71 14.38 6.62 6.52
N GLY A 72 14.68 6.06 7.70
CA GLY A 72 14.16 6.52 8.98
C GLY A 72 12.89 5.79 9.42
N TYR A 73 12.16 5.15 8.52
CA TYR A 73 10.84 4.58 8.80
C TYR A 73 10.91 3.10 9.17
N THR A 74 10.00 2.69 10.07
CA THR A 74 9.83 1.29 10.47
C THR A 74 9.07 0.51 9.38
N THR A 75 9.70 -0.53 8.84
CA THR A 75 9.17 -1.35 7.74
C THR A 75 9.21 -2.84 8.09
N ASN A 76 8.04 -3.47 8.02
CA ASN A 76 7.88 -4.91 8.18
C ASN A 76 8.03 -5.61 6.83
N LEU A 77 8.98 -6.54 6.73
CA LEU A 77 9.27 -7.30 5.52
C LEU A 77 8.99 -8.78 5.77
N LEU A 78 8.19 -9.36 4.89
CA LEU A 78 7.94 -10.79 4.84
C LEU A 78 8.52 -11.31 3.53
N GLU A 79 9.59 -12.09 3.64
CA GLU A 79 10.23 -12.75 2.50
C GLU A 79 9.82 -14.22 2.48
N ILE A 80 9.24 -14.66 1.37
CA ILE A 80 8.89 -16.06 1.13
C ILE A 80 9.72 -16.53 -0.06
N ARG A 81 10.58 -17.51 0.16
CA ARG A 81 11.45 -18.07 -0.88
C ARG A 81 10.82 -19.32 -1.48
N ALA A 82 10.84 -19.42 -2.81
CA ALA A 82 10.56 -20.65 -3.53
C ALA A 82 11.87 -21.41 -3.78
N GLU A 83 11.81 -22.74 -3.88
CA GLU A 83 12.97 -23.58 -4.19
C GLU A 83 13.53 -23.29 -5.60
N ASP A 84 12.64 -23.08 -6.57
CA ASP A 84 12.96 -22.71 -7.95
C ASP A 84 12.14 -21.46 -8.39
N PRO A 85 12.61 -20.24 -8.06
CA PRO A 85 11.86 -19.02 -8.30
C PRO A 85 11.86 -18.63 -9.78
N SER A 86 10.70 -18.74 -10.44
CA SER A 86 10.52 -18.24 -11.81
C SER A 86 10.01 -16.79 -11.90
N LEU A 87 9.69 -16.17 -10.76
CA LEU A 87 9.17 -14.80 -10.66
C LEU A 87 9.41 -14.24 -9.25
N HIS A 88 9.86 -13.00 -9.16
CA HIS A 88 9.85 -12.22 -7.91
C HIS A 88 8.60 -11.36 -7.85
N VAL A 89 7.77 -11.56 -6.82
CA VAL A 89 6.57 -10.75 -6.58
C VAL A 89 6.83 -9.85 -5.39
N LEU A 90 6.81 -8.53 -5.62
CA LEU A 90 6.82 -7.54 -4.56
C LEU A 90 5.39 -7.12 -4.24
N PHE A 91 4.91 -7.51 -3.06
CA PHE A 91 3.62 -7.03 -2.56
C PHE A 91 3.83 -5.80 -1.68
N ILE A 92 3.43 -4.63 -2.16
CA ILE A 92 3.40 -3.41 -1.36
C ILE A 92 1.95 -3.19 -0.95
N PRO A 93 1.59 -3.42 0.33
CA PRO A 93 0.24 -3.14 0.76
C PRO A 93 -0.09 -1.66 0.55
N GLY A 94 -1.37 -1.39 0.28
CA GLY A 94 -1.92 -0.03 0.33
C GLY A 94 -1.75 0.58 1.72
N ASN A 95 -2.34 1.74 1.96
CA ASN A 95 -2.35 2.34 3.30
C ASN A 95 -3.69 2.05 4.00
N PRO A 96 -4.04 0.80 4.39
CA PRO A 96 -5.22 0.61 5.21
C PRO A 96 -4.95 1.30 6.57
N ALA A 97 -6.01 1.64 7.31
CA ALA A 97 -5.86 2.11 8.69
C ALA A 97 -5.03 1.13 9.55
N VAL A 98 -5.09 -0.16 9.22
CA VAL A 98 -4.30 -1.27 9.78
C VAL A 98 -2.81 -1.20 9.37
N GLY A 99 -2.47 -0.56 8.25
CA GLY A 99 -1.10 -0.36 7.79
C GLY A 99 -0.31 0.65 8.63
N HIS A 100 -0.99 1.49 9.42
CA HIS A 100 -0.35 2.36 10.41
C HIS A 100 0.06 1.62 11.68
N ILE A 101 -0.35 0.36 11.86
CA ILE A 101 0.02 -0.48 13.02
C ILE A 101 1.54 -0.69 13.08
N SER A 102 2.22 -0.84 11.95
CA SER A 102 3.68 -0.98 11.90
C SER A 102 4.42 0.24 12.47
N GLN A 103 3.77 1.42 12.50
CA GLN A 103 4.32 2.63 13.11
C GLN A 103 4.22 2.61 14.66
N THR A 104 3.41 1.71 15.23
CA THR A 104 3.20 1.60 16.69
C THR A 104 4.15 0.66 17.40
N GLU A 105 4.75 -0.34 16.72
CA GLU A 105 5.49 -1.41 17.39
C GLU A 105 6.73 -0.93 18.15
N LYS A 106 7.40 0.12 17.66
CA LYS A 106 8.53 0.73 18.38
C LYS A 106 8.44 2.24 18.56
N ASN A 107 7.44 2.91 17.97
CA ASN A 107 7.24 4.37 17.98
C ASN A 107 8.54 5.18 17.74
N TRP A 108 9.38 4.77 16.78
CA TRP A 108 10.63 5.49 16.44
C TRP A 108 10.35 6.93 15.99
N GLU A 109 9.12 7.19 15.57
CA GLU A 109 8.64 8.43 14.98
C GLU A 109 7.98 9.37 15.99
N HIS A 110 7.90 9.00 17.28
CA HIS A 110 7.42 9.84 18.38
C HIS A 110 6.05 10.51 18.12
N GLY A 111 5.13 9.81 17.46
CA GLY A 111 3.80 10.35 17.14
C GLY A 111 3.76 11.34 15.98
N ARG A 112 4.79 11.37 15.12
CA ARG A 112 4.79 12.14 13.86
C ARG A 112 3.61 11.73 12.96
N LEU A 113 3.04 12.74 12.30
CA LEU A 113 2.00 12.57 11.27
C LEU A 113 2.64 12.32 9.90
N PHE A 114 2.03 11.45 9.09
CA PHE A 114 2.53 11.09 7.76
C PHE A 114 1.50 11.41 6.69
N SER A 115 1.91 12.27 5.76
CA SER A 115 1.15 12.60 4.56
C SER A 115 1.23 11.48 3.52
N LEU A 116 0.34 11.54 2.52
CA LEU A 116 0.39 10.68 1.35
C LEU A 116 1.74 10.76 0.63
N GLU A 117 2.29 11.97 0.47
CA GLU A 117 3.58 12.17 -0.21
C GLU A 117 4.70 11.46 0.54
N GLU A 118 4.79 11.66 1.87
CA GLU A 118 5.81 10.99 2.69
C GLU A 118 5.67 9.46 2.66
N GLN A 119 4.44 8.94 2.56
CA GLN A 119 4.21 7.50 2.40
C GLN A 119 4.65 6.98 1.01
N ILE A 120 4.44 7.77 -0.05
CA ILE A 120 4.92 7.45 -1.40
C ILE A 120 6.45 7.48 -1.41
N ASP A 121 7.06 8.55 -0.90
CA ASP A 121 8.52 8.71 -0.83
C ASP A 121 9.15 7.55 -0.06
N HIS A 122 8.60 7.19 1.10
CA HIS A 122 9.09 6.05 1.87
C HIS A 122 9.00 4.72 1.09
N LYS A 123 7.91 4.46 0.36
CA LYS A 123 7.78 3.26 -0.47
C LYS A 123 8.76 3.26 -1.65
N ILE A 124 8.97 4.41 -2.28
CA ILE A 124 9.94 4.58 -3.37
C ILE A 124 11.37 4.41 -2.86
N ASP A 125 11.69 4.97 -1.70
CA ASP A 125 12.98 4.79 -1.04
C ASP A 125 13.21 3.32 -0.68
N PHE A 126 12.19 2.62 -0.20
CA PHE A 126 12.26 1.18 0.05
C PHE A 126 12.62 0.40 -1.22
N ILE A 127 11.90 0.67 -2.31
CA ILE A 127 12.15 0.10 -3.64
C ILE A 127 13.58 0.40 -4.08
N LYS A 128 14.06 1.64 -3.92
CA LYS A 128 15.41 2.03 -4.32
C LYS A 128 16.47 1.37 -3.44
N HIS A 129 16.31 1.36 -2.13
CA HIS A 129 17.36 0.95 -1.20
C HIS A 129 17.46 -0.56 -1.00
N GLU A 130 16.35 -1.26 -0.81
CA GLU A 130 16.40 -2.69 -0.48
C GLU A 130 16.49 -3.56 -1.74
N LEU A 131 16.03 -3.08 -2.89
CA LEU A 131 16.02 -3.89 -4.12
C LEU A 131 17.16 -3.55 -5.09
N GLN A 132 17.69 -2.30 -5.12
CA GLN A 132 18.86 -1.97 -5.96
C GLN A 132 20.20 -2.40 -5.38
N ASN A 133 20.27 -2.73 -4.08
CA ASN A 133 21.50 -3.19 -3.40
C ASN A 133 21.69 -4.72 -3.44
N SER A 134 20.86 -5.44 -4.21
CA SER A 134 21.04 -6.87 -4.48
C SER A 134 22.06 -7.08 -5.61
N GLU A 135 22.82 -8.19 -5.57
CA GLU A 135 23.79 -8.58 -6.63
C GLU A 135 23.16 -8.72 -8.02
N VAL A 136 21.83 -8.80 -8.10
CA VAL A 136 21.05 -8.71 -9.32
C VAL A 136 20.27 -7.39 -9.27
N PRO A 137 20.32 -6.52 -10.30
CA PRO A 137 19.52 -5.30 -10.34
C PRO A 137 18.04 -5.66 -10.50
N ILE A 138 17.40 -5.96 -9.37
CA ILE A 138 15.95 -6.01 -9.18
C ILE A 138 15.60 -4.51 -9.10
N ILE A 139 14.95 -3.88 -10.06
CA ILE A 139 13.53 -4.00 -10.35
C ILE A 139 13.30 -3.46 -11.76
N LEU A 140 12.83 -4.30 -12.67
CA LEU A 140 11.89 -3.86 -13.68
C LEU A 140 10.50 -4.15 -13.09
N VAL A 141 9.69 -3.12 -12.81
CA VAL A 141 8.28 -3.37 -12.46
C VAL A 141 7.60 -3.83 -13.75
N ILE A 142 7.40 -5.14 -13.83
CA ILE A 142 6.82 -5.80 -15.01
C ILE A 142 5.29 -5.78 -14.97
N TYR A 143 4.69 -5.81 -13.77
CA TYR A 143 3.25 -5.86 -13.58
C TYR A 143 2.83 -5.26 -12.23
N CYS A 144 1.79 -4.42 -12.22
CA CYS A 144 1.24 -3.75 -11.04
C CYS A 144 -0.27 -4.02 -10.93
N ILE A 145 -0.75 -4.40 -9.75
CA ILE A 145 -2.17 -4.71 -9.52
C ILE A 145 -2.71 -3.80 -8.43
N GLY A 146 -3.62 -2.90 -8.78
CA GLY A 146 -4.33 -2.04 -7.83
C GLY A 146 -5.54 -2.75 -7.25
N LEU A 147 -5.49 -3.09 -5.97
CA LEU A 147 -6.58 -3.74 -5.23
C LEU A 147 -7.42 -2.69 -4.50
N TYR A 148 -8.70 -2.57 -4.85
CA TYR A 148 -9.63 -1.58 -4.33
C TYR A 148 -9.03 -0.15 -4.35
N PRO A 149 -8.55 0.33 -5.51
CA PRO A 149 -7.67 1.50 -5.57
C PRO A 149 -8.44 2.81 -5.38
N PHE A 150 -8.00 3.64 -4.44
CA PHE A 150 -8.47 5.02 -4.34
C PHE A 150 -7.66 5.91 -5.28
N LEU A 151 -8.25 6.23 -6.44
CA LEU A 151 -7.57 6.98 -7.52
C LEU A 151 -8.11 8.40 -7.71
N ALA A 152 -9.40 8.62 -7.41
CA ALA A 152 -9.97 9.95 -7.36
C ALA A 152 -11.12 10.03 -6.36
N VAL A 153 -11.36 11.23 -5.85
CA VAL A 153 -12.49 11.55 -4.96
C VAL A 153 -13.81 11.35 -5.69
N ASN A 154 -14.72 10.59 -5.07
CA ASN A 154 -16.10 10.47 -5.51
C ASN A 154 -16.95 11.55 -4.83
N THR A 155 -17.32 12.59 -5.57
CA THR A 155 -18.14 13.70 -5.07
C THR A 155 -19.56 13.28 -4.70
N GLU A 156 -20.08 12.21 -5.29
CA GLU A 156 -21.42 11.69 -5.06
C GLU A 156 -21.51 10.81 -3.80
N SER A 157 -20.36 10.44 -3.22
CA SER A 157 -20.31 9.58 -2.03
C SER A 157 -20.48 10.41 -0.76
N SER A 158 -21.68 10.35 -0.17
CA SER A 158 -21.96 10.96 1.15
C SER A 158 -21.00 10.45 2.24
N LYS A 159 -20.58 9.18 2.15
CA LYS A 159 -19.58 8.58 3.06
C LYS A 159 -18.21 9.26 2.90
N GLN A 160 -17.70 9.38 1.67
CA GLN A 160 -16.44 10.09 1.44
C GLN A 160 -16.52 11.55 1.88
N ALA A 161 -17.64 12.24 1.60
CA ALA A 161 -17.84 13.62 2.02
C ALA A 161 -17.78 13.79 3.54
N THR A 162 -18.39 12.86 4.29
CA THR A 162 -18.34 12.83 5.77
C THR A 162 -16.91 12.59 6.28
N ILE A 163 -16.21 11.61 5.69
CA ILE A 163 -14.82 11.31 6.07
C ILE A 163 -13.90 12.50 5.75
N LYS A 164 -14.03 13.12 4.57
CA LYS A 164 -13.27 14.31 4.17
C LYS A 164 -13.52 15.45 5.14
N ARG A 165 -14.77 15.73 5.52
CA ARG A 165 -15.11 16.77 6.52
C ARG A 165 -14.47 16.47 7.88
N LEU A 166 -14.51 15.22 8.33
CA LEU A 166 -13.89 14.80 9.58
C LEU A 166 -12.36 14.98 9.54
N ALA A 167 -11.72 14.45 8.51
CA ALA A 167 -10.26 14.44 8.34
C ALA A 167 -9.66 15.85 8.16
N THR A 168 -10.36 16.74 7.44
CA THR A 168 -9.93 18.12 7.22
C THR A 168 -10.09 19.02 8.45
N SER A 169 -10.93 18.66 9.42
CA SER A 169 -11.14 19.45 10.63
C SER A 169 -10.18 19.02 11.74
N PRO A 170 -9.24 19.90 12.19
CA PRO A 170 -8.31 19.56 13.27
C PRO A 170 -9.01 19.22 14.58
N ILE A 171 -10.13 19.90 14.87
CA ILE A 171 -10.94 19.74 16.08
C ILE A 171 -11.69 18.41 16.05
N LEU A 172 -12.42 18.12 14.97
CA LEU A 172 -13.15 16.85 14.88
C LEU A 172 -12.20 15.66 14.85
N SER A 173 -11.08 15.79 14.13
CA SER A 173 -10.03 14.77 14.14
C SER A 173 -9.45 14.56 15.53
N ALA A 174 -9.28 15.62 16.33
CA ALA A 174 -8.86 15.52 17.73
C ALA A 174 -9.87 14.75 18.57
N ALA A 175 -11.13 15.17 18.50
CA ALA A 175 -12.21 14.61 19.29
C ALA A 175 -12.37 13.12 18.99
N VAL A 176 -12.44 12.71 17.72
CA VAL A 176 -12.56 11.30 17.33
C VAL A 176 -11.34 10.50 17.76
N SER A 177 -10.12 11.04 17.57
CA SER A 177 -8.90 10.35 18.01
C SER A 177 -8.87 10.14 19.53
N SER A 178 -9.34 11.12 20.31
CA SER A 178 -9.45 11.02 21.77
C SER A 178 -10.47 9.97 22.18
N VAL A 179 -11.66 9.95 21.57
CA VAL A 179 -12.69 8.94 21.84
C VAL A 179 -12.17 7.54 21.54
N VAL A 180 -11.52 7.34 20.38
CA VAL A 180 -10.96 6.04 20.02
C VAL A 180 -9.79 5.65 20.93
N GLY A 181 -8.94 6.60 21.30
CA GLY A 181 -7.87 6.36 22.28
C GLY A 181 -8.41 5.93 23.64
N LEU A 182 -9.51 6.53 24.11
CA LEU A 182 -10.18 6.13 25.35
C LEU A 182 -10.76 4.71 25.25
N LEU A 183 -11.30 4.30 24.09
CA LEU A 183 -11.72 2.92 23.85
C LEU A 183 -10.54 1.93 23.94
N GLY A 184 -9.34 2.36 23.53
CA GLY A 184 -8.11 1.58 23.67
C GLY A 184 -7.63 1.38 25.11
N LEU A 185 -8.06 2.24 26.04
CA LEU A 185 -7.75 2.10 27.47
C LEU A 185 -8.66 1.08 28.17
N LEU A 186 -9.73 0.62 27.52
CA LEU A 186 -10.62 -0.39 28.08
C LEU A 186 -9.89 -1.73 28.22
N PRO A 187 -10.27 -2.57 29.21
CA PRO A 187 -9.76 -3.94 29.29
C PRO A 187 -9.95 -4.68 27.96
N THR A 188 -8.97 -5.47 27.53
CA THR A 188 -8.97 -6.15 26.21
C THR A 188 -10.24 -6.93 25.91
N ARG A 189 -10.87 -7.53 26.94
CA ARG A 189 -12.14 -8.25 26.79
C ARG A 189 -13.29 -7.32 26.38
N ALA A 190 -13.35 -6.11 26.94
CA ALA A 190 -14.38 -5.13 26.66
C ALA A 190 -14.19 -4.49 25.28
N SER A 191 -12.97 -4.05 24.94
CA SER A 191 -12.69 -3.50 23.61
C SER A 191 -12.93 -4.52 22.51
N ARG A 192 -12.48 -5.78 22.69
CA ARG A 192 -12.76 -6.88 21.77
C ARG A 192 -14.26 -7.14 21.61
N PHE A 193 -15.03 -7.14 22.70
CA PHE A 193 -16.48 -7.30 22.63
C PHE A 193 -17.14 -6.18 21.82
N LEU A 194 -16.78 -4.92 22.05
CA LEU A 194 -17.31 -3.78 21.32
C LEU A 194 -16.96 -3.83 19.83
N VAL A 195 -15.70 -4.16 19.50
CA VAL A 195 -15.22 -4.28 18.13
C VAL A 195 -15.94 -5.41 17.39
N THR A 196 -16.04 -6.59 17.98
CA THR A 196 -16.72 -7.75 17.37
C THR A 196 -18.21 -7.54 17.16
N LYS A 197 -18.87 -6.71 17.97
CA LYS A 197 -20.29 -6.38 17.81
C LYS A 197 -20.54 -5.22 16.83
N SER A 198 -19.50 -4.50 16.42
CA SER A 198 -19.59 -3.36 15.51
C SER A 198 -18.86 -3.63 14.19
N VAL A 199 -17.73 -2.96 13.96
CA VAL A 199 -16.96 -2.99 12.70
C VAL A 199 -16.36 -4.37 12.43
N GLY A 200 -16.10 -5.17 13.47
CA GLY A 200 -15.43 -6.47 13.39
C GLY A 200 -16.35 -7.69 13.31
N LYS A 201 -17.65 -7.54 13.05
CA LYS A 201 -18.62 -8.66 13.10
C LYS A 201 -18.24 -9.87 12.24
N SER A 202 -17.63 -9.63 11.08
CA SER A 202 -17.18 -10.67 10.14
C SER A 202 -15.66 -10.86 10.13
N TRP A 203 -14.93 -10.15 10.99
CA TRP A 203 -13.48 -10.16 10.97
C TRP A 203 -12.92 -11.40 11.67
N SER A 204 -11.72 -11.81 11.26
CA SER A 204 -10.96 -12.84 11.94
C SER A 204 -10.58 -12.38 13.35
N THR A 205 -10.31 -13.33 14.24
CA THR A 205 -9.81 -13.04 15.59
C THR A 205 -8.54 -12.19 15.56
N THR A 206 -7.62 -12.51 14.64
CA THR A 206 -6.37 -11.76 14.43
C THR A 206 -6.62 -10.31 14.00
N ALA A 207 -7.56 -10.06 13.09
CA ALA A 207 -7.88 -8.70 12.65
C ALA A 207 -8.53 -7.88 13.76
N VAL A 208 -9.41 -8.51 14.56
CA VAL A 208 -10.00 -7.89 15.75
C VAL A 208 -8.93 -7.56 16.79
N ASP A 209 -8.01 -8.49 17.06
CA ASP A 209 -6.91 -8.26 18.00
C ASP A 209 -6.01 -7.13 17.52
N ALA A 210 -5.63 -7.13 16.24
CA ALA A 210 -4.83 -6.07 15.65
C ALA A 210 -5.49 -4.69 15.78
N LEU A 211 -6.81 -4.61 15.57
CA LEU A 211 -7.55 -3.36 15.79
C LEU A 211 -7.48 -2.93 17.26
N CYS A 212 -7.75 -3.85 18.19
CA CYS A 212 -7.81 -3.55 19.61
C CYS A 212 -6.46 -3.14 20.20
N THR A 213 -5.37 -3.79 19.78
CA THR A 213 -4.04 -3.54 20.34
C THR A 213 -3.32 -2.38 19.68
N HIS A 214 -3.51 -2.18 18.37
CA HIS A 214 -2.70 -1.24 17.61
C HIS A 214 -3.48 -0.08 17.00
N VAL A 215 -4.75 -0.24 16.65
CA VAL A 215 -5.51 0.84 15.98
C VAL A 215 -6.26 1.73 16.96
N LEU A 216 -6.73 1.19 18.10
CA LEU A 216 -7.42 1.95 19.15
C LEU A 216 -6.45 2.86 19.95
N GLN A 217 -5.59 3.60 19.25
CA GLN A 217 -4.60 4.49 19.85
C GLN A 217 -4.77 5.89 19.25
N TYR A 218 -4.73 6.92 20.11
CA TYR A 218 -4.94 8.31 19.70
C TYR A 218 -4.06 8.72 18.51
N HIS A 219 -2.76 8.43 18.59
CA HIS A 219 -1.79 8.86 17.57
C HIS A 219 -1.97 8.09 16.25
N VAL A 220 -2.44 6.84 16.29
CA VAL A 220 -2.73 6.06 15.08
C VAL A 220 -3.93 6.64 14.35
N ILE A 221 -5.01 6.92 15.07
CA ILE A 221 -6.19 7.54 14.45
C ILE A 221 -5.88 8.94 13.94
N ARG A 222 -5.03 9.70 14.64
CA ARG A 222 -4.52 10.97 14.13
C ARG A 222 -3.77 10.80 12.82
N ASN A 223 -2.89 9.80 12.71
CA ASN A 223 -2.17 9.52 11.48
C ASN A 223 -3.10 9.09 10.35
N VAL A 224 -4.05 8.20 10.62
CA VAL A 224 -5.04 7.76 9.63
C VAL A 224 -5.86 8.93 9.10
N LEU A 225 -6.35 9.81 9.97
CA LEU A 225 -7.14 10.98 9.57
C LEU A 225 -6.29 12.02 8.84
N PHE A 226 -5.04 12.23 9.26
CA PHE A 226 -4.12 13.13 8.55
C PHE A 226 -3.77 12.61 7.15
N LEU A 227 -3.49 11.31 7.03
CA LEU A 227 -3.26 10.66 5.74
C LEU A 227 -4.49 10.81 4.85
N ALA A 228 -5.68 10.43 5.34
CA ALA A 228 -6.92 10.56 4.60
C ALA A 228 -7.15 12.01 4.10
N MET A 229 -6.90 13.01 4.94
CA MET A 229 -6.97 14.42 4.53
C MET A 229 -6.01 14.72 3.35
N THR A 230 -4.75 14.27 3.42
CA THR A 230 -3.79 14.50 2.34
C THR A 230 -4.14 13.72 1.06
N GLU A 231 -4.70 12.51 1.18
CA GLU A 231 -5.23 11.73 0.07
C GLU A 231 -6.40 12.45 -0.61
N PHE A 232 -7.40 12.89 0.15
CA PHE A 232 -8.53 13.68 -0.39
C PHE A 232 -8.06 14.96 -1.08
N LYS A 233 -7.00 15.60 -0.61
CA LYS A 233 -6.44 16.79 -1.25
C LYS A 233 -5.74 16.45 -2.56
N LYS A 234 -4.90 15.41 -2.58
CA LYS A 234 -4.10 15.04 -3.75
C LYS A 234 -4.91 14.37 -4.84
N LEU A 235 -5.81 13.47 -4.47
CA LEU A 235 -6.64 12.67 -5.38
C LEU A 235 -7.92 13.40 -5.82
N SER A 236 -8.02 14.71 -5.55
CA SER A 236 -8.99 15.57 -6.24
C SER A 236 -8.53 15.93 -7.68
N GLU A 237 -7.27 15.64 -8.02
CA GLU A 237 -6.72 15.79 -9.36
C GLU A 237 -7.18 14.66 -10.29
N THR A 238 -7.31 14.93 -11.59
CA THR A 238 -7.62 13.91 -12.60
C THR A 238 -6.48 12.88 -12.70
N PRO A 239 -6.78 11.57 -12.79
CA PRO A 239 -5.76 10.55 -13.04
C PRO A 239 -4.94 10.82 -14.32
N ASP A 240 -3.67 10.44 -14.32
CA ASP A 240 -2.79 10.57 -15.48
C ASP A 240 -3.13 9.47 -16.52
N TRP A 241 -4.15 9.73 -17.34
CA TRP A 241 -4.63 8.79 -18.35
C TRP A 241 -3.57 8.44 -19.39
N THR A 242 -2.67 9.39 -19.71
CA THR A 242 -1.56 9.16 -20.65
C THR A 242 -0.59 8.14 -20.09
N PHE A 243 -0.22 8.26 -18.81
CA PHE A 243 0.58 7.27 -18.12
C PHE A 243 -0.10 5.89 -18.11
N MET A 244 -1.38 5.83 -17.76
CA MET A 244 -2.12 4.56 -17.68
C MET A 244 -2.22 3.86 -19.04
N ARG A 245 -2.53 4.58 -20.13
CA ARG A 245 -2.50 4.01 -21.49
C ARG A 245 -1.12 3.49 -21.87
N GLY A 246 -0.06 4.26 -21.57
CA GLY A 246 1.32 3.84 -21.82
C GLY A 246 1.76 2.60 -21.02
N LYS A 247 0.98 2.18 -20.01
CA LYS A 247 1.27 1.03 -19.14
C LYS A 247 0.12 0.02 -19.07
N GLN A 248 -0.86 0.08 -19.96
CA GLN A 248 -2.09 -0.73 -19.88
C GLN A 248 -1.85 -2.24 -19.82
N SER A 249 -0.81 -2.76 -20.50
CA SER A 249 -0.40 -4.18 -20.44
C SER A 249 0.37 -4.57 -19.17
N ARG A 250 0.72 -3.59 -18.34
CA ARG A 250 1.51 -3.74 -17.11
C ARG A 250 0.75 -3.35 -15.85
N ILE A 251 -0.51 -2.94 -15.97
CA ILE A 251 -1.34 -2.55 -14.84
C ILE A 251 -2.68 -3.29 -14.89
N ALA A 252 -3.20 -3.66 -13.71
CA ALA A 252 -4.52 -4.23 -13.55
C ALA A 252 -5.22 -3.61 -12.34
N PHE A 253 -6.54 -3.59 -12.33
CA PHE A 253 -7.32 -3.09 -11.20
C PHE A 253 -8.45 -4.03 -10.82
N LEU A 254 -8.58 -4.25 -9.51
CA LEU A 254 -9.70 -4.95 -8.90
C LEU A 254 -10.53 -3.93 -8.11
N PHE A 255 -11.81 -3.80 -8.46
CA PHE A 255 -12.79 -3.00 -7.74
C PHE A 255 -13.77 -3.90 -6.98
N GLY A 256 -14.52 -3.35 -6.04
CA GLY A 256 -15.58 -4.08 -5.33
C GLY A 256 -16.91 -3.34 -5.38
N VAL A 257 -18.01 -4.09 -5.39
CA VAL A 257 -19.35 -3.51 -5.37
C VAL A 257 -19.56 -2.73 -4.06
N GLY A 258 -19.96 -1.46 -4.18
CA GLY A 258 -20.24 -0.60 -3.04
C GLY A 258 -18.99 -0.12 -2.27
N ASP A 259 -17.79 -0.35 -2.80
CA ASP A 259 -16.59 0.23 -2.21
C ASP A 259 -16.58 1.74 -2.42
N HIS A 260 -16.46 2.46 -1.31
CA HIS A 260 -16.35 3.91 -1.33
C HIS A 260 -14.91 4.38 -1.53
N TRP A 261 -13.88 3.54 -1.37
CA TRP A 261 -12.49 3.95 -1.64
C TRP A 261 -12.15 3.78 -3.13
N GLY A 262 -12.47 2.62 -3.72
CA GLY A 262 -12.49 2.41 -5.17
C GLY A 262 -13.91 2.41 -5.72
N PRO A 263 -14.53 3.58 -6.00
CA PRO A 263 -15.90 3.65 -6.52
C PRO A 263 -15.99 3.04 -7.92
N LEU A 264 -17.10 2.37 -8.24
CA LEU A 264 -17.34 1.81 -9.58
C LEU A 264 -17.38 2.87 -10.69
N GLN A 265 -17.69 4.13 -10.36
CA GLN A 265 -17.53 5.23 -11.31
C GLN A 265 -16.09 5.33 -11.84
N MET A 266 -15.09 5.12 -10.99
CA MET A 266 -13.69 5.12 -11.42
C MET A 266 -13.37 3.92 -12.31
N PHE A 267 -13.99 2.76 -12.05
CA PHE A 267 -13.91 1.61 -12.96
C PHE A 267 -14.43 1.99 -14.36
N ASP A 268 -15.60 2.64 -14.44
CA ASP A 268 -16.20 3.05 -15.71
C ASP A 268 -15.33 4.11 -16.43
N GLU A 269 -14.74 5.05 -15.70
CA GLU A 269 -13.83 6.05 -16.25
C GLU A 269 -12.54 5.42 -16.79
N ILE A 270 -11.95 4.46 -16.08
CA ILE A 270 -10.77 3.74 -16.57
C ILE A 270 -11.12 2.93 -17.82
N SER A 271 -12.24 2.19 -17.81
CA SER A 271 -12.68 1.40 -18.96
C SER A 271 -12.86 2.25 -20.22
N LYS A 272 -13.34 3.49 -20.08
CA LYS A 272 -13.48 4.44 -21.20
C LYS A 272 -12.15 5.02 -21.69
N ASN A 273 -11.24 5.35 -20.77
CA ASN A 273 -9.99 6.06 -21.11
C ASN A 273 -8.81 5.13 -21.45
N VAL A 274 -8.88 3.88 -21.01
CA VAL A 274 -7.82 2.86 -21.09
C VAL A 274 -8.45 1.49 -21.39
N PRO A 275 -8.98 1.27 -22.61
CA PRO A 275 -9.85 0.11 -22.90
C PRO A 275 -9.17 -1.26 -22.77
N ASP A 276 -7.85 -1.35 -22.98
CA ASP A 276 -7.12 -2.62 -22.95
C ASP A 276 -6.53 -2.95 -21.57
N VAL A 277 -6.84 -2.16 -20.54
CA VAL A 277 -6.35 -2.44 -19.19
C VAL A 277 -7.14 -3.58 -18.54
N ALA A 278 -6.45 -4.45 -17.82
CA ALA A 278 -7.10 -5.53 -17.08
C ALA A 278 -7.93 -4.94 -15.93
N LEU A 279 -9.25 -5.09 -16.02
CA LEU A 279 -10.21 -4.61 -15.02
C LEU A 279 -11.09 -5.75 -14.50
N ALA A 280 -11.28 -5.81 -13.19
CA ALA A 280 -12.14 -6.78 -12.53
C ALA A 280 -13.02 -6.13 -11.46
N ILE A 281 -14.19 -6.73 -11.23
CA ILE A 281 -15.11 -6.36 -10.16
C ILE A 281 -15.34 -7.59 -9.29
N GLU A 282 -15.05 -7.48 -8.00
CA GLU A 282 -15.41 -8.43 -6.96
C GLU A 282 -16.93 -8.39 -6.71
N ARG A 283 -17.58 -9.56 -6.72
CA ARG A 283 -19.04 -9.70 -6.64
C ARG A 283 -19.52 -10.71 -5.58
N GLU A 284 -18.61 -11.36 -4.86
CA GLU A 284 -18.90 -12.32 -3.77
C GLU A 284 -19.07 -11.61 -2.41
N GLY A 285 -18.97 -10.28 -2.37
CA GLY A 285 -19.23 -9.47 -1.19
C GLY A 285 -18.00 -9.27 -0.30
N HIS A 286 -16.80 -9.46 -0.84
CA HIS A 286 -15.56 -9.12 -0.17
C HIS A 286 -15.30 -7.61 -0.27
N SER A 287 -15.33 -6.92 0.86
CA SER A 287 -15.17 -5.46 0.91
C SER A 287 -13.70 -5.04 0.78
N HIS A 288 -13.46 -3.72 0.73
CA HIS A 288 -12.12 -3.12 0.83
C HIS A 288 -11.29 -3.65 2.00
N ALA A 289 -11.94 -4.05 3.09
CA ALA A 289 -11.29 -4.69 4.25
C ALA A 289 -11.12 -6.21 4.06
N PHE A 290 -10.93 -6.70 2.82
CA PHE A 290 -10.84 -8.12 2.50
C PHE A 290 -9.80 -8.87 3.37
N SER A 291 -8.70 -8.19 3.70
CA SER A 291 -7.60 -8.69 4.54
C SER A 291 -8.00 -8.98 5.99
N CYS A 292 -9.13 -8.42 6.45
CA CYS A 292 -9.64 -8.67 7.79
C CYS A 292 -10.43 -9.99 7.88
N THR A 293 -10.66 -10.67 6.75
CA THR A 293 -11.42 -11.93 6.69
C THR A 293 -10.62 -13.02 5.99
N LYS A 294 -10.78 -14.27 6.43
CA LYS A 294 -10.11 -15.41 5.78
C LYS A 294 -10.61 -15.62 4.35
N ALA A 295 -11.92 -15.51 4.13
CA ALA A 295 -12.55 -15.66 2.82
C ALA A 295 -12.09 -14.57 1.84
N GLY A 296 -12.17 -13.29 2.22
CA GLY A 296 -11.74 -12.20 1.35
C GLY A 296 -10.24 -12.23 1.05
N SER A 297 -9.40 -12.57 2.04
CA SER A 297 -7.96 -12.74 1.82
C SER A 297 -7.65 -13.85 0.82
N LEU A 298 -8.32 -15.01 0.96
CA LEU A 298 -8.14 -16.14 0.06
C LEU A 298 -8.61 -15.80 -1.36
N TRP A 299 -9.78 -15.19 -1.48
CA TRP A 299 -10.37 -14.81 -2.76
C TRP A 299 -9.46 -13.85 -3.53
N VAL A 300 -9.02 -12.76 -2.88
CA VAL A 300 -8.12 -11.77 -3.51
C VAL A 300 -6.78 -12.40 -3.87
N ALA A 301 -6.23 -13.27 -3.02
CA ALA A 301 -4.99 -13.98 -3.33
C ALA A 301 -5.13 -14.90 -4.55
N GLN A 302 -6.23 -15.64 -4.66
CA GLN A 302 -6.53 -16.49 -5.82
C GLN A 302 -6.72 -15.66 -7.10
N HIS A 303 -7.43 -14.53 -6.99
CA HIS A 303 -7.61 -13.60 -8.10
C HIS A 303 -6.27 -13.05 -8.61
N VAL A 304 -5.42 -12.55 -7.70
CA VAL A 304 -4.09 -12.04 -8.03
C VAL A 304 -3.19 -13.12 -8.65
N ALA A 305 -3.18 -14.33 -8.07
CA ALA A 305 -2.40 -15.44 -8.62
C ALA A 305 -2.84 -15.83 -10.04
N SER A 306 -4.16 -15.85 -10.29
CA SER A 306 -4.73 -16.09 -11.61
C SER A 306 -4.32 -15.01 -12.62
N LEU A 307 -4.43 -13.73 -12.24
CA LEU A 307 -3.98 -12.61 -13.08
C LEU A 307 -2.51 -12.72 -13.46
N ILE A 308 -1.63 -12.99 -12.49
CA ILE A 308 -0.19 -13.14 -12.73
C ILE A 308 0.08 -14.32 -13.68
N LYS A 309 -0.62 -15.45 -13.49
CA LYS A 309 -0.47 -16.63 -14.36
C LYS A 309 -0.88 -16.32 -15.80
N ASN A 310 -2.02 -15.67 -15.98
CA ASN A 310 -2.55 -15.32 -17.31
C ASN A 310 -1.64 -14.27 -17.99
N TRP A 311 -1.17 -13.28 -17.24
CA TRP A 311 -0.22 -12.29 -17.75
C TRP A 311 1.07 -12.95 -18.26
N LYS A 312 1.63 -13.89 -17.49
CA LYS A 312 2.83 -14.65 -17.88
C LYS A 312 2.60 -15.44 -19.16
N THR A 313 1.46 -16.12 -19.30
CA THR A 313 1.15 -16.87 -20.53
C THR A 313 0.92 -15.98 -21.75
N SER A 314 0.39 -14.76 -21.57
CA SER A 314 0.18 -13.81 -22.67
C SER A 314 1.44 -13.04 -23.08
N SER A 315 2.45 -13.00 -22.20
CA SER A 315 3.71 -12.26 -22.42
C SER A 315 4.88 -13.16 -22.82
N SER A 316 4.65 -14.48 -22.89
CA SER A 316 5.60 -15.49 -23.38
C SER A 316 5.39 -15.75 -24.86
#